data_AF-A0A4S1CEG9-F1
#
_entry.id   AF-A0A4S1CEG9-F1
#
_cell.length_a   1.000
_cell.length_b   1.000
_cell.length_c   1.000
_cell.angle_alpha   90.00
_cell.angle_beta   90.00
_cell.angle_gamma   90.00
#
_symmetry.space_group_name_H-M   'P 1'
#
loop_
_entity.id
_entity.type
_entity.pdbx_description
1 polymer ?
#
loop_
_entity_poly.entity_id
_entity_poly.type
_entity_poly.pdbx_seq_one_letter_code
_entity_poly.pdbx_strand_id
1 'polypeptide(L)'
;MAKKCCMCGDEAGFLRGISFQEIKRNDYCSSCATEYVTKAISAIIITTTNHLDGYVVKRYIDIESVEIVAGTGMFSEFGGDVADFFGARSTAFEQKLQKAKRTALDKLKYAAFERGGNAVIAIDLDYTEFSGNRIGLIANGTIVEVESI
;
A
#
# COMPACT_ATOMS: atom_id res chain seq x y z
N MET A 1 9.73 29.29 -15.47
CA MET A 1 8.87 29.70 -14.34
C MET A 1 9.36 28.99 -13.09
N ALA A 2 9.41 29.66 -11.94
CA ALA A 2 9.68 28.99 -10.68
C ALA A 2 8.55 27.98 -10.39
N LYS A 3 8.91 26.75 -10.00
CA LYS A 3 7.92 25.77 -9.55
C LYS A 3 7.23 26.27 -8.29
N LYS A 4 5.92 26.08 -8.19
CA LYS A 4 5.10 26.48 -7.05
C LYS A 4 4.30 25.30 -6.54
N CYS A 5 4.31 25.08 -5.23
CA CYS A 5 3.58 23.99 -4.61
C CYS A 5 2.09 24.32 -4.65
N CYS A 6 1.28 23.43 -5.23
CA CYS A 6 -0.16 23.64 -5.33
C CYS A 6 -0.89 23.54 -3.97
N MET A 7 -0.27 22.94 -2.95
CA MET A 7 -0.85 22.76 -1.62
C MET A 7 -0.48 23.89 -0.65
N CYS A 8 0.81 24.18 -0.45
CA CYS A 8 1.27 25.20 0.50
C CYS A 8 1.61 26.55 -0.13
N GLY A 9 1.73 26.62 -1.47
CA GLY A 9 2.10 27.83 -2.18
C GLY A 9 3.61 28.16 -2.19
N ASP A 10 4.47 27.31 -1.62
CA ASP A 10 5.92 27.52 -1.63
C ASP A 10 6.50 27.53 -3.04
N GLU A 11 7.46 28.41 -3.28
CA GLU A 11 8.10 28.60 -4.58
C GLU A 11 9.57 28.18 -4.55
N ALA A 12 10.01 27.51 -5.62
CA ALA A 12 11.42 27.22 -5.86
C ALA A 12 12.17 28.54 -6.09
N GLY A 13 13.12 28.87 -5.22
CA GLY A 13 13.96 30.06 -5.34
C GLY A 13 15.43 29.70 -5.46
N PHE A 14 16.24 30.58 -6.05
CA PHE A 14 17.69 30.39 -6.19
C PHE A 14 18.41 30.17 -4.84
N LEU A 15 17.86 30.70 -3.74
CA LEU A 15 18.37 30.53 -2.37
C LEU A 15 17.59 29.49 -1.54
N ARG A 16 16.46 28.97 -2.05
CA ARG A 16 15.59 28.02 -1.34
C ARG A 16 15.72 26.66 -2.01
N GLY A 17 16.51 25.77 -1.40
CA GLY A 17 16.71 24.37 -1.85
C GLY A 17 15.49 23.47 -1.65
N ILE A 18 14.32 23.90 -2.09
CA ILE A 18 13.08 23.13 -2.00
C ILE A 18 13.00 22.19 -3.21
N SER A 19 12.93 20.89 -2.94
CA SER A 19 12.69 19.87 -3.96
C SER A 19 11.20 19.75 -4.27
N PHE A 20 10.89 19.56 -5.55
CA PHE A 20 9.53 19.47 -6.08
C PHE A 20 9.29 18.12 -6.75
N GLN A 21 8.06 17.63 -6.65
CA GLN A 21 7.57 16.43 -7.30
C GLN A 21 6.31 16.79 -8.08
N GLU A 22 6.19 16.26 -9.30
CA GLU A 22 4.99 16.42 -10.11
C GLU A 22 4.07 15.22 -9.88
N ILE A 23 2.83 15.45 -9.45
CA ILE A 23 1.83 14.41 -9.20
C ILE A 23 0.53 14.81 -9.89
N LYS A 24 0.02 13.95 -10.78
CA LYS A 24 -1.22 14.20 -11.56
C LYS A 24 -1.25 15.61 -12.20
N ARG A 25 -0.12 16.02 -12.79
CA ARG A 25 0.11 17.34 -13.45
C ARG A 25 0.11 18.56 -12.52
N ASN A 26 0.22 18.37 -11.21
CA ASN A 26 0.42 19.46 -10.26
C ASN A 26 1.79 19.34 -9.59
N ASP A 27 2.47 20.46 -9.38
CA ASP A 27 3.72 20.51 -8.64
C ASP A 27 3.45 20.56 -7.12
N TYR A 28 4.18 19.76 -6.35
CA TYR A 28 4.17 19.73 -4.89
C TYR A 28 5.59 19.84 -4.36
N CYS A 29 5.81 20.57 -3.26
CA CYS A 29 7.05 20.41 -2.51
C CYS A 29 7.08 19.02 -1.85
N SER A 30 8.26 18.49 -1.55
CA SER A 30 8.41 17.10 -1.06
C SER A 30 7.56 16.73 0.17
N SER A 31 7.37 17.66 1.11
CA SER A 31 6.51 17.43 2.28
C SER A 31 5.03 17.32 1.88
N CYS A 32 4.52 18.29 1.12
CA CYS A 32 3.15 18.28 0.63
C CYS A 32 2.85 17.12 -0.33
N ALA A 33 3.84 16.70 -1.12
CA ALA A 33 3.75 15.53 -1.98
C ALA A 33 3.48 14.27 -1.14
N THR A 34 4.27 14.07 -0.08
CA THR A 34 4.12 12.94 0.86
C THR A 34 2.76 12.97 1.53
N GLU A 35 2.33 14.15 2.01
CA GLU A 35 1.03 14.33 2.64
C GLU A 35 -0.13 14.03 1.68
N TYR A 36 -0.08 14.57 0.47
CA TYR A 36 -1.08 14.36 -0.57
C TYR A 36 -1.24 12.88 -0.91
N VAL A 37 -0.13 12.20 -1.22
CA VAL A 37 -0.14 10.76 -1.57
C VAL A 37 -0.65 9.94 -0.40
N THR A 38 -0.18 10.20 0.83
CA THR A 38 -0.61 9.46 2.03
C THR A 38 -2.11 9.60 2.29
N LYS A 39 -2.67 10.80 2.08
CA LYS A 39 -4.11 11.03 2.19
C LYS A 39 -4.89 10.35 1.07
N ALA A 40 -4.36 10.36 -0.15
CA ALA A 40 -5.02 9.74 -1.29
C ALA A 40 -5.06 8.20 -1.16
N ILE A 41 -3.95 7.56 -0.79
CA ILE A 41 -3.92 6.10 -0.60
C ILE A 41 -4.77 5.65 0.59
N SER A 42 -4.87 6.44 1.66
CA SER A 42 -5.68 6.07 2.84
C SER A 42 -7.17 6.09 2.53
N ALA A 43 -7.60 6.91 1.57
CA ALA A 43 -8.97 6.97 1.09
C ALA A 43 -9.35 5.82 0.13
N ILE A 44 -8.38 5.04 -0.37
CA ILE A 44 -8.67 3.92 -1.28
C ILE A 44 -9.32 2.78 -0.50
N ILE A 45 -10.52 2.42 -0.96
CA ILE A 45 -11.31 1.32 -0.41
C ILE A 45 -10.69 0.01 -0.91
N ILE A 46 -10.51 -0.95 -0.01
CA ILE A 46 -10.03 -2.28 -0.36
C ILE A 46 -10.96 -3.33 0.23
N THR A 47 -11.23 -4.39 -0.52
CA THR A 47 -12.09 -5.48 -0.06
C THR A 47 -11.70 -6.81 -0.71
N THR A 48 -11.99 -7.91 0.00
CA THR A 48 -11.93 -9.27 -0.56
C THR A 48 -13.19 -9.63 -1.34
N THR A 49 -14.28 -8.86 -1.22
CA THR A 49 -15.52 -9.06 -1.98
C THR A 49 -15.39 -8.55 -3.42
N ASN A 50 -16.23 -9.07 -4.32
CA ASN A 50 -16.29 -8.61 -5.72
C ASN A 50 -17.13 -7.32 -5.90
N HIS A 51 -17.75 -6.80 -4.83
CA HIS A 51 -18.60 -5.61 -4.86
C HIS A 51 -18.45 -4.78 -3.58
N LEU A 52 -18.83 -3.51 -3.66
CA LEU A 52 -18.88 -2.58 -2.55
C LEU A 52 -20.33 -2.10 -2.38
N ASP A 53 -20.92 -2.34 -1.20
CA ASP A 53 -22.30 -1.93 -0.91
C ASP A 53 -22.46 -0.41 -0.99
N GLY A 54 -23.49 0.06 -1.69
CA GLY A 54 -23.74 1.50 -1.90
C GLY A 54 -22.86 2.16 -2.98
N TYR A 55 -22.06 1.39 -3.72
CA TYR A 55 -21.23 1.88 -4.81
C TYR A 55 -21.49 1.12 -6.11
N VAL A 56 -21.25 1.79 -7.24
CA VAL A 56 -21.24 1.19 -8.58
C VAL A 56 -19.85 1.32 -9.21
N VAL A 57 -19.35 0.25 -9.84
CA VAL A 57 -18.09 0.27 -10.60
C VAL A 57 -18.31 1.01 -11.92
N LYS A 58 -17.58 2.10 -12.13
CA LYS A 58 -17.59 2.90 -13.37
C LYS A 58 -16.56 2.40 -14.37
N ARG A 59 -15.38 1.99 -13.90
CA ARG A 59 -14.30 1.46 -14.74
C ARG A 59 -13.54 0.36 -14.01
N TYR A 60 -13.23 -0.71 -14.74
CA TYR A 60 -12.20 -1.67 -14.38
C TYR A 60 -10.90 -1.21 -15.03
N ILE A 61 -9.87 -0.95 -14.22
CA ILE A 61 -8.66 -0.25 -14.66
C ILE A 61 -7.55 -1.23 -14.99
N ASP A 62 -7.17 -2.07 -14.02
CA ASP A 62 -6.20 -3.15 -14.23
C ASP A 62 -6.29 -4.20 -13.12
N ILE A 63 -5.69 -5.35 -13.35
CA ILE A 63 -5.34 -6.32 -12.30
C ILE A 63 -3.95 -5.96 -11.79
N GLU A 64 -3.77 -5.93 -10.47
CA GLU A 64 -2.48 -5.66 -9.86
C GLU A 64 -2.09 -6.78 -8.90
N SER A 65 -0.80 -7.08 -8.83
CA SER A 65 -0.22 -8.02 -7.87
C SER A 65 0.94 -7.36 -7.15
N VAL A 66 1.05 -7.63 -5.85
CA VAL A 66 2.18 -7.18 -5.03
C VAL A 66 2.76 -8.36 -4.27
N GLU A 67 4.05 -8.59 -4.48
CA GLU A 67 4.80 -9.64 -3.82
C GLU A 67 5.72 -9.06 -2.74
N ILE A 68 5.64 -9.61 -1.54
CA ILE A 68 6.53 -9.31 -0.42
C ILE A 68 7.23 -10.59 0.02
N VAL A 69 8.56 -10.59 0.03
CA VAL A 69 9.36 -11.72 0.52
C VAL A 69 9.91 -11.39 1.91
N ALA A 70 9.51 -12.15 2.92
CA ALA A 70 10.04 -12.06 4.27
C ALA A 70 11.22 -13.04 4.45
N GLY A 71 12.41 -12.51 4.75
CA GLY A 71 13.67 -13.26 4.88
C GLY A 71 13.94 -13.88 6.26
N THR A 72 14.90 -14.81 6.27
CA THR A 72 15.25 -15.77 7.35
C THR A 72 15.75 -15.21 8.67
N GLY A 73 16.12 -13.93 8.76
CA GLY A 73 16.90 -13.38 9.88
C GLY A 73 16.28 -13.46 11.28
N MET A 74 15.08 -14.03 11.44
CA MET A 74 14.53 -14.43 12.75
C MET A 74 13.87 -15.82 12.73
N PHE A 75 13.69 -16.46 11.56
CA PHE A 75 13.08 -17.80 11.46
C PHE A 75 13.90 -18.85 12.19
N SER A 76 15.23 -18.65 12.24
CA SER A 76 16.19 -19.48 12.97
C SER A 76 16.20 -19.29 14.49
N GLU A 77 15.53 -18.26 15.03
CA GLU A 77 15.52 -17.95 16.48
C GLU A 77 14.27 -18.50 17.21
N PHE A 78 13.29 -19.07 16.49
CA PHE A 78 12.07 -19.66 17.07
C PHE A 78 12.25 -21.10 17.60
N GLY A 79 13.49 -21.54 17.81
CA GLY A 79 13.82 -22.88 18.34
C GLY A 79 13.53 -23.06 19.84
N GLY A 80 12.72 -22.21 20.47
CA GLY A 80 12.42 -22.29 21.89
C GLY A 80 11.21 -21.46 22.30
N ASP A 81 10.38 -22.09 23.13
CA ASP A 81 9.27 -21.57 23.93
C ASP A 81 7.86 -21.40 23.30
N VAL A 82 7.11 -22.51 23.42
CA VAL A 82 5.74 -22.64 23.96
C VAL A 82 4.77 -21.49 23.67
N ALA A 83 3.86 -21.73 22.73
CA ALA A 83 2.62 -20.96 22.60
C ALA A 83 1.60 -21.45 23.64
N ASP A 84 1.22 -20.59 24.59
CA ASP A 84 -0.02 -20.80 25.33
C ASP A 84 -1.21 -20.54 24.39
N PHE A 85 -2.20 -21.41 24.48
CA PHE A 85 -3.43 -21.57 23.68
C PHE A 85 -4.30 -20.30 23.49
N PHE A 86 -3.89 -19.15 24.03
CA PHE A 86 -4.61 -17.87 24.04
C PHE A 86 -3.88 -16.70 23.34
N GLY A 87 -2.75 -16.94 22.66
CA GLY A 87 -2.19 -15.97 21.69
C GLY A 87 -1.68 -14.63 22.30
N ALA A 88 -1.33 -14.59 23.57
CA ALA A 88 -1.04 -13.36 24.30
C ALA A 88 0.28 -12.64 23.90
N ARG A 89 1.11 -13.22 23.04
CA ARG A 89 2.27 -12.55 22.44
C ARG A 89 2.48 -13.08 21.02
N SER A 90 1.98 -12.35 20.02
CA SER A 90 2.23 -12.64 18.61
C SER A 90 3.71 -12.88 18.40
N THR A 91 4.07 -14.07 17.91
CA THR A 91 5.46 -14.43 17.65
C THR A 91 6.09 -13.37 16.74
N ALA A 92 7.40 -13.13 16.86
CA ALA A 92 8.06 -12.20 15.94
C ALA A 92 7.87 -12.61 14.45
N PHE A 93 7.50 -13.87 14.21
CA PHE A 93 7.09 -14.41 12.93
C PHE A 93 5.73 -13.84 12.47
N GLU A 94 4.69 -13.90 13.30
CA GLU A 94 3.39 -13.27 13.02
C GLU A 94 3.52 -11.77 12.76
N GLN A 95 4.34 -11.06 13.53
CA GLN A 95 4.57 -9.62 13.34
C GLN A 95 5.17 -9.32 11.96
N LYS A 96 6.08 -10.18 11.47
CA LYS A 96 6.62 -10.06 10.12
C LYS A 96 5.57 -10.30 9.05
N LEU A 97 4.74 -11.34 9.20
CA LEU A 97 3.65 -11.60 8.25
C LEU A 97 2.64 -10.47 8.24
N GLN A 98 2.30 -9.91 9.41
CA GLN A 98 1.41 -8.76 9.52
C GLN A 98 2.01 -7.52 8.84
N LYS A 99 3.31 -7.26 9.06
CA LYS A 99 4.03 -6.17 8.39
C LYS A 99 4.05 -6.38 6.87
N ALA A 100 4.36 -7.59 6.41
CA ALA A 100 4.36 -7.94 4.99
C ALA A 100 2.98 -7.70 4.36
N LYS A 101 1.92 -8.17 5.01
CA LYS A 101 0.53 -7.98 4.58
C LYS A 101 0.19 -6.50 4.47
N ARG A 102 0.50 -5.72 5.51
CA ARG A 102 0.24 -4.27 5.50
C ARG A 102 0.99 -3.57 4.37
N THR A 103 2.27 -3.89 4.20
CA THR A 103 3.08 -3.33 3.10
C THR A 103 2.52 -3.72 1.73
N ALA A 104 2.06 -4.95 1.55
CA ALA A 104 1.46 -5.39 0.28
C ALA A 104 0.17 -4.62 -0.03
N LEU A 105 -0.73 -4.50 0.96
CA LEU A 105 -1.98 -3.76 0.81
C LEU A 105 -1.74 -2.26 0.59
N ASP A 106 -0.78 -1.65 1.27
CA ASP A 106 -0.41 -0.23 1.06
C ASP A 106 0.14 0.00 -0.35
N LYS A 107 0.93 -0.95 -0.88
CA LYS A 107 1.42 -0.92 -2.26
C LYS A 107 0.30 -1.12 -3.29
N LEU A 108 -0.67 -2.00 -3.04
CA LEU A 108 -1.87 -2.15 -3.90
C LEU A 108 -2.67 -0.84 -3.95
N LYS A 109 -2.86 -0.19 -2.80
CA LYS A 109 -3.50 1.13 -2.74
C LYS A 109 -2.71 2.17 -3.51
N TYR A 110 -1.39 2.19 -3.34
CA TYR A 110 -0.54 3.11 -4.10
C TYR A 110 -0.65 2.88 -5.62
N ALA A 111 -0.63 1.63 -6.08
CA ALA A 111 -0.82 1.30 -7.49
C ALA A 111 -2.19 1.76 -8.01
N ALA A 112 -3.26 1.56 -7.22
CA ALA A 112 -4.58 2.09 -7.54
C ALA A 112 -4.58 3.62 -7.67
N PHE A 113 -3.94 4.33 -6.73
CA PHE A 113 -3.82 5.79 -6.78
C PHE A 113 -3.11 6.27 -8.07
N GLU A 114 -1.97 5.66 -8.41
CA GLU A 114 -1.15 5.99 -9.57
C GLU A 114 -1.92 5.75 -10.89
N ARG A 115 -2.67 4.64 -10.96
CA ARG A 115 -3.48 4.26 -12.12
C ARG A 115 -4.85 4.96 -12.19
N GLY A 116 -5.15 5.84 -11.23
CA GLY A 116 -6.39 6.62 -11.21
C GLY A 116 -7.62 5.87 -10.69
N GLY A 117 -7.43 4.74 -10.02
CA GLY A 117 -8.48 4.03 -9.26
C GLY A 117 -8.71 4.63 -7.88
N ASN A 118 -9.88 4.35 -7.32
CA ASN A 118 -10.26 4.73 -5.96
C ASN A 118 -10.69 3.53 -5.10
N ALA A 119 -10.70 2.32 -5.66
CA ALA A 119 -10.86 1.08 -4.91
C ALA A 119 -10.08 -0.09 -5.52
N VAL A 120 -9.80 -1.11 -4.70
CA VAL A 120 -9.31 -2.43 -5.14
C VAL A 120 -10.26 -3.49 -4.58
N ILE A 121 -10.92 -4.21 -5.48
CA ILE A 121 -11.89 -5.27 -5.13
C ILE A 121 -11.30 -6.65 -5.40
N ALA A 122 -11.99 -7.70 -4.92
CA ALA A 122 -11.61 -9.08 -5.12
C ALA A 122 -10.17 -9.38 -4.67
N ILE A 123 -9.74 -8.77 -3.56
CA ILE A 123 -8.40 -9.00 -3.05
C ILE A 123 -8.27 -10.42 -2.55
N ASP A 124 -7.23 -11.09 -3.03
CA ASP A 124 -6.80 -12.41 -2.58
C ASP A 124 -5.36 -12.36 -2.05
N LEU A 125 -5.09 -13.14 -1.00
CA LEU A 125 -3.84 -13.12 -0.26
C LEU A 125 -3.28 -14.54 -0.14
N ASP A 126 -2.22 -14.81 -0.89
CA ASP A 126 -1.51 -16.08 -0.85
C ASP A 126 -0.24 -15.99 -0.02
N TYR A 127 -0.01 -17.01 0.81
CA TYR A 127 1.23 -17.21 1.54
C TYR A 127 1.92 -18.46 1.00
N THR A 128 3.16 -18.32 0.55
CA THR A 128 3.93 -19.43 0.00
C THR A 128 5.30 -19.50 0.64
N GLU A 129 5.77 -20.72 0.93
CA GLU A 129 7.12 -20.94 1.42
C GLU A 129 8.09 -21.04 0.23
N PHE A 130 9.17 -20.27 0.29
CA PHE A 130 10.29 -20.36 -0.63
C PHE A 130 11.46 -21.08 0.04
N SER A 131 12.35 -21.67 -0.77
CA SER A 131 13.54 -22.36 -0.30
C SER A 131 14.38 -21.49 0.66
N GLY A 132 14.85 -22.12 1.75
CA GLY A 132 15.72 -21.49 2.73
C GLY A 132 14.97 -20.53 3.65
N ASN A 133 13.89 -20.99 4.31
CA ASN A 133 13.14 -20.32 5.38
C ASN A 133 12.61 -18.92 5.03
N ARG A 134 12.17 -18.72 3.79
CA ARG A 134 11.56 -17.45 3.35
C ARG A 134 10.10 -17.68 3.07
N ILE A 135 9.28 -16.68 3.37
CA ILE A 135 7.85 -16.70 3.02
C ILE A 135 7.57 -15.57 2.06
N GLY A 136 6.96 -15.92 0.93
CA GLY A 136 6.30 -14.99 0.03
C GLY A 136 4.88 -14.72 0.48
N LEU A 137 4.49 -13.46 0.47
CA LEU A 137 3.11 -13.02 0.51
C LEU A 137 2.80 -12.36 -0.84
N ILE A 138 1.76 -12.84 -1.50
CA ILE A 138 1.29 -12.34 -2.78
C ILE A 138 -0.11 -11.78 -2.54
N ALA A 139 -0.30 -10.49 -2.84
CA ALA A 139 -1.59 -9.83 -2.75
C ALA A 139 -2.04 -9.41 -4.15
N ASN A 140 -3.12 -9.99 -4.65
CA ASN A 140 -3.65 -9.68 -5.97
C ASN A 140 -5.06 -9.09 -5.84
N GLY A 141 -5.48 -8.26 -6.80
CA GLY A 141 -6.83 -7.67 -6.82
C GLY A 141 -7.09 -6.85 -8.07
N THR A 142 -8.33 -6.38 -8.23
CA THR A 142 -8.73 -5.57 -9.38
C THR A 142 -8.89 -4.12 -8.99
N ILE A 143 -8.11 -3.24 -9.62
CA ILE A 143 -8.20 -1.79 -9.46
C ILE A 143 -9.41 -1.28 -10.22
N VAL A 144 -10.27 -0.55 -9.53
CA VAL A 144 -11.51 -0.01 -10.09
C VAL A 144 -11.68 1.48 -9.75
N GLU A 145 -12.48 2.15 -10.55
CA GLU A 145 -13.12 3.41 -10.17
C GLU A 145 -14.58 3.13 -9.80
N VAL A 146 -14.97 3.53 -8.60
CA VAL A 146 -16.33 3.44 -8.08
C VAL A 146 -16.94 4.79 -7.79
N GLU A 147 -18.27 4.86 -7.83
CA GLU A 147 -19.08 6.05 -7.51
C GLU A 147 -20.19 5.63 -6.53
N SER A 148 -20.50 6.47 -5.55
CA SER A 148 -21.63 6.22 -4.63
C SER A 148 -22.95 6.31 -5.38
N ILE A 149 -23.89 5.42 -5.06
CA ILE A 149 -25.25 5.42 -5.60
C ILE A 149 -26.08 6.55 -4.98
#